data_AF-A0A947DYG5-F1
#
_entry.id   AF-A0A947DYG5-F1
#
_cell.length_a   1.000
_cell.length_b   1.000
_cell.length_c   1.000
_cell.angle_alpha   90.00
_cell.angle_beta   90.00
_cell.angle_gamma   90.00
#
_symmetry.space_group_name_H-M   'P 1'
#
loop_
_entity.id
_entity.type
_entity.pdbx_description
1 polymer ?
#
loop_
_entity_poly.entity_id
_entity_poly.type
_entity_poly.pdbx_seq_one_letter_code
_entity_poly.pdbx_strand_id
1 'polypeptide(L)'
;EMRNAPWVMWITDLSSPDPYYILPIVMALTTMLQTALNPAPPDPMQAKLMWFMPLIFSVMFFFFPAGLVLYWITNNILSIAQQWVINTRMGVPPQFNLPKFK
;
A
#
# COMPACT_ATOMS: atom_id res chain seq x y z
N GLU A 1 -12.57 -22.58 -0.85
CA GLU A 1 -11.25 -22.88 -1.45
C GLU A 1 -10.10 -22.14 -0.77
N MET A 2 -10.27 -20.88 -0.32
CA MET A 2 -9.20 -20.12 0.37
C MET A 2 -8.98 -20.46 1.86
N ARG A 3 -9.83 -21.30 2.46
CA ARG A 3 -9.70 -21.72 3.87
C ARG A 3 -8.61 -22.77 4.02
N ASN A 4 -7.73 -22.61 5.00
CA ASN A 4 -6.53 -23.45 5.20
C ASN A 4 -5.65 -23.52 3.95
N ALA A 5 -5.64 -22.48 3.12
CA ALA A 5 -4.75 -22.39 1.98
C ALA A 5 -3.40 -21.82 2.45
N PRO A 6 -2.35 -22.64 2.59
CA PRO A 6 -1.03 -22.13 2.95
C PRO A 6 -0.43 -21.36 1.78
N TRP A 7 0.44 -20.41 2.10
CA TRP A 7 1.18 -19.66 1.09
C TRP A 7 2.68 -19.86 1.25
N VAL A 8 3.35 -19.01 2.05
CA VAL A 8 4.80 -19.01 2.20
C VAL A 8 5.16 -18.74 3.66
N MET A 9 6.22 -19.40 4.13
CA MET A 9 6.80 -19.24 5.47
C MET A 9 5.76 -19.42 6.60
N TRP A 10 5.36 -18.32 7.25
CA TRP A 10 4.47 -18.33 8.40
C TRP A 10 2.98 -18.23 8.05
N ILE A 11 2.64 -17.99 6.78
CA ILE A 11 1.24 -17.88 6.35
C ILE A 11 0.68 -19.27 6.05
N THR A 12 -0.04 -19.83 7.01
CA THR A 12 -0.65 -21.17 6.94
C THR A 12 -2.10 -21.16 6.47
N ASP A 13 -2.78 -20.01 6.52
CA ASP A 13 -4.15 -19.84 6.04
C ASP A 13 -4.37 -18.42 5.50
N LEU A 14 -4.62 -18.30 4.20
CA LEU A 14 -4.91 -17.03 3.53
C LEU A 14 -6.27 -16.42 3.93
N SER A 15 -7.19 -17.21 4.49
CA SER A 15 -8.50 -16.73 4.92
C SER A 15 -8.51 -16.15 6.35
N SER A 16 -7.45 -16.35 7.12
CA SER A 16 -7.26 -15.75 8.45
C SER A 16 -6.31 -14.54 8.40
N PRO A 17 -6.36 -13.64 9.39
CA PRO A 17 -5.36 -12.58 9.54
C PRO A 17 -3.93 -13.14 9.69
N ASP A 18 -2.93 -12.35 9.28
CA ASP A 18 -1.52 -12.70 9.50
C ASP A 18 -1.22 -12.73 11.01
N PRO A 19 -0.81 -13.88 11.59
CA PRO A 19 -0.57 -14.01 13.02
C PRO A 19 0.56 -13.11 13.54
N TYR A 20 1.48 -12.70 12.67
CA TYR A 20 2.61 -11.84 13.03
C TYR A 20 2.44 -10.39 12.55
N TYR A 21 1.33 -10.08 11.87
CA TYR A 21 1.04 -8.75 11.31
C TYR A 21 2.13 -8.17 10.40
N ILE A 22 2.99 -9.01 9.83
CA ILE A 22 4.07 -8.60 8.94
C ILE A 22 3.48 -8.08 7.62
N LEU A 23 2.51 -8.80 7.06
CA LEU A 23 1.85 -8.40 5.80
C LEU A 23 1.12 -7.04 5.93
N PRO A 24 0.29 -6.78 6.95
CA PRO A 24 -0.32 -5.45 7.14
C PRO A 24 0.71 -4.32 7.25
N ILE A 25 1.85 -4.53 7.91
CA ILE A 25 2.91 -3.51 8.00
C ILE A 25 3.51 -3.23 6.61
N VAL A 26 3.83 -4.28 5.85
CA VAL A 26 4.33 -4.14 4.47
C VAL A 26 3.29 -3.46 3.57
N MET A 27 2.02 -3.80 3.74
CA MET A 27 0.92 -3.16 3.02
C MET A 27 0.83 -1.67 3.35
N ALA A 28 0.91 -1.30 4.63
CA ALA A 28 0.93 0.09 5.05
C ALA A 28 2.09 0.86 4.38
N LEU A 29 3.30 0.32 4.42
CA LEU A 29 4.48 0.92 3.80
C LEU A 29 4.33 1.08 2.28
N THR A 30 3.86 0.04 1.58
CA THR A 30 3.66 0.11 0.12
C THR A 30 2.56 1.08 -0.27
N THR A 31 1.49 1.17 0.51
CA THR A 31 0.40 2.13 0.28
C THR A 31 0.88 3.57 0.51
N MET A 32 1.66 3.81 1.56
CA MET A 32 2.27 5.13 1.80
C MET A 32 3.24 5.51 0.69
N LEU A 33 4.05 4.56 0.20
CA LEU A 33 4.96 4.78 -0.92
C LEU A 33 4.22 5.11 -2.21
N GLN A 34 3.16 4.37 -2.53
CA GLN A 34 2.31 4.64 -3.69
C GLN A 34 1.66 6.03 -3.58
N THR A 35 1.16 6.38 -2.39
CA THR A 35 0.57 7.70 -2.11
C THR A 35 1.60 8.81 -2.29
N ALA A 36 2.85 8.59 -1.87
CA ALA A 36 3.95 9.53 -2.06
C ALA A 36 4.21 9.82 -3.54
N LEU A 37 4.00 8.83 -4.42
CA LEU A 37 4.22 8.99 -5.86
C LEU A 37 3.05 9.67 -6.58
N ASN A 38 1.89 9.80 -5.91
CA ASN A 38 0.75 10.50 -6.48
C ASN A 38 0.93 12.02 -6.37
N PRO A 39 0.63 12.79 -7.44
CA PRO A 39 0.63 14.24 -7.38
C PRO A 39 -0.34 14.75 -6.32
N ALA A 40 0.13 15.65 -5.44
CA ALA A 40 -0.72 16.23 -4.42
C ALA A 40 -1.73 17.22 -5.04
N PRO A 41 -2.99 17.24 -4.57
CA PRO A 41 -3.97 18.26 -4.94
C PRO A 41 -3.47 19.68 -4.59
N PRO A 42 -3.92 20.73 -5.32
CA PRO A 42 -3.55 22.11 -5.02
C PRO A 42 -4.05 22.59 -3.65
N ASP A 43 -5.18 22.07 -3.20
CA ASP A 43 -5.82 22.43 -1.93
C ASP A 43 -5.09 21.72 -0.75
N PRO A 44 -4.63 22.47 0.27
CA PRO A 44 -3.89 21.91 1.41
C PRO A 44 -4.72 20.97 2.29
N MET A 45 -6.04 21.16 2.40
CA MET A 45 -6.93 20.26 3.13
C MET A 45 -7.06 18.93 2.39
N GLN A 46 -7.24 18.96 1.07
CA GLN A 46 -7.29 17.73 0.27
C GLN A 46 -5.95 16.98 0.29
N ALA A 47 -4.84 17.72 0.22
CA ALA A 47 -3.50 17.13 0.35
C ALA A 47 -3.31 16.42 1.69
N LYS A 48 -3.81 16.98 2.80
CA LYS A 48 -3.79 16.31 4.11
C LYS A 48 -4.62 15.02 4.08
N LEU A 49 -5.85 15.07 3.56
CA LEU A 49 -6.73 13.90 3.47
C LEU A 49 -6.13 12.75 2.64
N MET A 50 -5.38 13.07 1.58
CA MET A 50 -4.68 12.10 0.74
C MET A 50 -3.70 11.23 1.54
N TRP A 51 -3.15 11.74 2.64
CA TRP A 51 -2.25 11.00 3.54
C TRP A 51 -2.99 10.31 4.69
N PHE A 52 -4.00 10.95 5.26
CA PHE A 52 -4.77 10.37 6.38
C PHE A 52 -5.60 9.17 5.96
N MET A 53 -6.26 9.24 4.80
CA MET A 53 -7.13 8.18 4.30
C MET A 53 -6.38 6.83 4.19
N PRO A 54 -5.28 6.71 3.43
CA PRO A 54 -4.58 5.44 3.31
C PRO A 54 -3.95 4.98 4.63
N LEU A 55 -3.58 5.89 5.54
CA LEU A 55 -3.08 5.52 6.87
C LEU A 55 -4.17 4.82 7.71
N ILE A 56 -5.38 5.38 7.73
CA ILE A 56 -6.53 4.81 8.45
C ILE A 56 -6.87 3.43 7.86
N PHE A 57 -6.96 3.32 6.53
CA PHE A 57 -7.19 2.02 5.89
C PHE A 57 -6.07 1.02 6.18
N SER A 58 -4.82 1.45 6.23
CA SER A 58 -3.69 0.58 6.57
C SER A 58 -3.82 -0.03 7.97
N VAL A 59 -4.26 0.74 8.96
CA VAL A 59 -4.51 0.23 10.32
C VAL A 59 -5.69 -0.75 10.32
N MET A 60 -6.76 -0.46 9.59
CA MET A 60 -7.92 -1.33 9.50
C MET A 60 -7.58 -2.72 8.92
N PHE A 61 -6.64 -2.79 7.98
CA PHE A 61 -6.24 -4.05 7.33
C PHE A 61 -5.49 -5.04 8.25
N PHE A 62 -5.10 -4.63 9.46
CA PHE A 62 -4.56 -5.56 10.47
C PHE A 62 -5.58 -6.64 10.87
N PHE A 63 -6.87 -6.36 10.70
CA PHE A 63 -7.95 -7.28 11.05
C PHE A 63 -8.47 -8.09 9.86
N PHE A 64 -7.92 -7.89 8.66
CA PHE A 64 -8.38 -8.55 7.43
C PHE A 64 -7.60 -9.83 7.11
N PRO A 65 -8.20 -10.76 6.33
CA PRO A 65 -7.52 -11.97 5.88
C PRO A 65 -6.21 -11.68 5.13
N ALA A 66 -5.19 -12.48 5.40
CA ALA A 66 -3.86 -12.34 4.80
C ALA A 66 -3.90 -12.36 3.26
N GLY A 67 -4.81 -13.13 2.65
CA GLY A 67 -4.98 -13.16 1.19
C GLY A 67 -5.41 -11.82 0.60
N LEU A 68 -6.31 -11.08 1.28
CA LEU A 68 -6.71 -9.75 0.83
C LEU A 68 -5.55 -8.76 0.96
N VAL A 69 -4.84 -8.82 2.08
CA VAL A 69 -3.67 -7.95 2.33
C VAL A 69 -2.59 -8.21 1.27
N LEU A 70 -2.31 -9.47 0.97
CA LEU A 70 -1.32 -9.88 -0.04
C LEU A 70 -1.70 -9.39 -1.45
N TYR A 71 -2.99 -9.49 -1.82
CA TYR A 71 -3.49 -8.93 -3.07
C TYR A 71 -3.18 -7.43 -3.16
N TRP A 72 -3.42 -6.69 -2.08
CA TRP A 72 -3.18 -5.25 -2.04
C TRP A 72 -1.70 -4.89 -2.16
N ILE A 73 -0.83 -5.62 -1.44
CA ILE A 73 0.63 -5.45 -1.55
C ILE A 73 1.07 -5.65 -3.00
N THR A 74 0.61 -6.73 -3.63
CA THR A 74 0.97 -7.07 -5.01
C THR A 74 0.52 -5.97 -5.97
N ASN A 75 -0.71 -5.48 -5.80
CA ASN A 75 -1.26 -4.41 -6.63
C ASN A 75 -0.47 -3.09 -6.46
N ASN A 76 -0.13 -2.71 -5.23
CA ASN A 76 0.67 -1.53 -4.94
C ASN A 76 2.05 -1.63 -5.62
N ILE A 77 2.74 -2.75 -5.46
CA ILE A 77 4.07 -2.97 -6.05
C ILE A 77 4.01 -2.86 -7.58
N LEU A 78 3.03 -3.52 -8.21
CA LEU A 78 2.85 -3.45 -9.66
C LEU A 78 2.54 -2.03 -10.13
N SER A 79 1.67 -1.30 -9.42
CA SER A 79 1.33 0.08 -9.72
C SER A 79 2.53 1.01 -9.61
N ILE A 80 3.33 0.86 -8.54
CA ILE A 80 4.57 1.62 -8.33
C ILE A 80 5.57 1.33 -9.45
N ALA A 81 5.78 0.05 -9.79
CA ALA A 81 6.68 -0.36 -10.86
C ALA A 81 6.22 0.18 -12.21
N GLN A 82 4.91 0.10 -12.51
CA GLN A 82 4.33 0.67 -13.71
C GLN A 82 4.55 2.18 -13.78
N GLN A 83 4.26 2.90 -12.70
CA GLN A 83 4.44 4.35 -12.63
C GLN A 83 5.91 4.72 -12.83
N TRP A 84 6.84 3.98 -12.23
CA TRP A 84 8.27 4.17 -12.41
C TRP A 84 8.70 4.03 -13.88
N VAL A 85 8.24 2.97 -14.55
CA VAL A 85 8.54 2.72 -15.96
C VAL A 85 7.99 3.84 -16.85
N ILE A 86 6.77 4.28 -16.60
CA ILE A 86 6.14 5.38 -17.36
C ILE A 86 6.93 6.69 -17.17
N ASN A 87 7.21 7.06 -15.91
CA ASN A 87 7.97 8.25 -15.55
C ASN A 87 9.34 8.28 -16.24
N THR A 88 10.07 7.16 -16.18
CA THR A 88 11.37 7.00 -16.84
C THR A 88 11.27 7.18 -18.36
N ARG A 89 10.24 6.58 -19.00
CA ARG A 89 10.01 6.73 -20.45
C ARG A 89 9.62 8.14 -20.86
N MET A 90 8.99 8.90 -19.98
CA MET A 90 8.60 10.30 -20.19
C MET A 90 9.70 11.30 -19.82
N GLY A 91 10.85 10.84 -19.32
CA GLY A 91 11.95 11.71 -18.87
C GLY A 91 11.65 12.49 -17.60
N VAL A 92 10.63 12.08 -16.82
CA VAL A 92 10.26 12.71 -15.56
C VAL A 92 10.74 11.80 -14.43
N PRO A 93 11.71 12.20 -13.60
CA PRO A 93 12.12 11.37 -12.47
C PRO A 93 10.95 11.21 -11.48
N PRO A 94 10.81 10.06 -10.82
CA PRO A 94 9.80 9.86 -9.78
C PRO A 94 9.88 10.96 -8.71
N GLN A 95 8.77 11.66 -8.48
CA GLN A 95 8.68 12.71 -7.47
C GLN A 95 7.93 12.19 -6.24
N PHE A 96 8.49 12.41 -5.05
CA PHE A 96 7.89 12.02 -3.79
C PHE A 96 7.21 13.24 -3.13
N ASN A 97 5.89 13.20 -3.05
CA ASN A 97 5.02 14.25 -2.53
C ASN A 97 4.79 14.11 -1.03
N LEU A 98 5.84 14.23 -0.22
CA LEU A 98 5.74 14.05 1.24
C LEU A 98 4.79 15.06 1.90
N PRO A 99 4.06 14.65 2.96
CA PRO A 99 3.13 15.54 3.64
C PRO A 99 3.88 16.69 4.32
N LYS A 100 3.39 17.91 4.13
CA LYS A 100 3.89 19.10 4.81
C LYS A 100 3.02 19.35 6.05
N PHE A 101 3.42 18.77 7.18
CA PHE A 101 2.81 19.04 8.49
C PHE A 101 3.38 20.34 9.07
N LYS A 102 3.03 21.46 8.46
CA LYS A 102 3.24 22.80 9.04
C LYS A 102 1.88 23.45 9.28
#